data_AF-A0A0G0VV31-F1
#
_entry.id   AF-A0A0G0VV31-F1
#
_cell.length_a   1.000
_cell.length_b   1.000
_cell.length_c   1.000
_cell.angle_alpha   90.00
_cell.angle_beta   90.00
_cell.angle_gamma   90.00
#
_symmetry.space_group_name_H-M   'P 1'
#
loop_
_entity.id
_entity.type
_entity.pdbx_description
1 polymer ?
#
loop_
_entity_poly.entity_id
_entity_poly.type
_entity_poly.pdbx_seq_one_letter_code
_entity_poly.pdbx_strand_id
1 'polypeptide(L)' 'MVVVPSSFVEAIGIDKGDTVKVKIDYSLGKIEYSFSGNRQLTFDSNFTKTKKK' A
#
# COMPACT_ATOMS: atom_id res chain seq x y z
N MET A 1 14.41 3.10 10.28
CA MET A 1 13.20 3.92 10.12
C MET A 1 12.71 3.74 8.69
N VAL A 2 11.50 3.22 8.47
CA VAL A 2 10.92 3.06 7.14
C VAL A 2 10.06 4.30 6.88
N VAL A 3 10.36 5.05 5.83
CA VAL A 3 9.56 6.20 5.42
C VAL A 3 8.59 5.72 4.34
N VAL A 4 7.30 5.85 4.62
CA VAL A 4 6.24 5.48 3.69
C VAL A 4 5.51 6.75 3.28
N PRO A 5 5.25 6.98 1.97
CA PRO A 5 4.49 8.13 1.52
C PRO A 5 3.10 8.16 2.16
N SER A 6 2.65 9.35 2.58
CA SER A 6 1.32 9.52 3.20
C SER A 6 0.18 9.08 2.28
N SER A 7 0.31 9.32 0.97
CA SER A 7 -0.67 8.88 -0.03
C SER A 7 -0.86 7.36 -0.07
N PHE A 8 0.19 6.59 0.20
CA PHE A 8 0.12 5.13 0.24
C PHE A 8 -0.56 4.64 1.54
N VAL A 9 -0.25 5.30 2.66
CA VAL A 9 -0.86 5.04 3.96
C VAL A 9 -2.38 5.28 3.92
N GLU A 10 -2.80 6.40 3.31
CA GLU A 10 -4.23 6.72 3.09
C GLU A 10 -4.93 5.73 2.17
N ALA A 11 -4.26 5.29 1.10
CA ALA A 11 -4.83 4.38 0.10
C ALA A 11 -5.11 2.98 0.65
N ILE A 12 -4.23 2.47 1.52
CA ILE A 12 -4.37 1.12 2.12
C ILE A 12 -5.11 1.18 3.47
N GLY A 13 -5.26 2.37 4.06
CA GLY A 13 -5.88 2.55 5.36
C GLY A 13 -5.05 1.90 6.47
N ILE A 14 -3.79 2.31 6.56
CA ILE A 14 -2.84 1.88 7.59
C ILE A 14 -2.73 3.01 8.63
N ASP A 15 -2.84 2.68 9.91
CA ASP A 15 -2.72 3.66 11.00
C ASP A 15 -1.39 3.55 11.75
N LYS A 16 -1.05 4.60 12.51
CA LYS A 16 0.12 4.58 13.39
C LYS A 16 -0.08 3.51 14.47
N GLY A 17 0.83 2.54 14.52
CA GLY A 17 0.75 1.41 15.45
C GLY A 17 0.38 0.08 14.79
N ASP A 18 -0.02 0.10 13.51
CA ASP A 18 -0.27 -1.13 12.76
C ASP A 18 1.01 -1.93 12.53
N THR A 19 0.86 -3.25 12.61
CA THR A 19 1.97 -4.19 12.39
C THR A 19 2.19 -4.40 10.89
N VAL A 20 3.42 -4.14 10.44
CA VAL A 20 3.84 -4.39 9.05
C VAL A 20 4.69 -5.66 9.01
N LYS A 21 4.32 -6.62 8.16
CA LYS A 21 5.15 -7.79 7.91
C LYS A 21 6.20 -7.43 6.86
N VAL A 22 7.46 -7.66 7.19
CA VAL A 22 8.59 -7.38 6.28
C VAL A 22 9.24 -8.69 5.90
N LYS A 23 9.39 -8.92 4.60
CA LYS A 23 10.15 -10.05 4.06
C LYS A 23 11.31 -9.51 3.24
N ILE A 24 12.53 -9.91 3.59
CA ILE A 24 13.74 -9.52 2.88
C ILE A 24 14.24 -10.72 2.10
N ASP A 25 14.34 -10.56 0.79
CA ASP A 25 14.95 -11.53 -0.10
C ASP A 25 16.33 -11.03 -0.52
N TYR A 26 17.35 -11.47 0.22
CA TYR A 26 18.74 -11.06 0.02
C TYR A 26 19.31 -11.53 -1.33
N SER A 27 18.79 -12.63 -1.89
CA SER A 27 19.26 -13.15 -3.17
C SER A 27 18.85 -12.24 -4.34
N LEU A 28 17.72 -11.54 -4.20
CA LEU A 28 17.17 -10.66 -5.23
C LEU A 28 17.38 -9.17 -4.89
N GLY A 29 17.94 -8.85 -3.72
CA GLY A 29 18.03 -7.48 -3.22
C GLY A 29 16.64 -6.83 -3.04
N LYS A 30 15.61 -7.63 -2.75
CA LYS A 30 14.22 -7.19 -2.70
C LYS A 30 13.72 -7.14 -1.25
N ILE A 31 12.99 -6.08 -0.92
CA ILE A 31 12.27 -5.96 0.36
C ILE A 31 10.79 -5.86 0.06
N GLU A 32 10.01 -6.74 0.68
CA GLU A 32 8.57 -6.82 0.51
C GLU A 32 7.87 -6.43 1.82
N TYR A 33 7.00 -5.43 1.75
CA TYR A 33 6.22 -4.94 2.88
C TYR A 33 4.77 -5.37 2.69
N SER A 34 4.25 -6.15 3.63
CA SER A 34 2.84 -6.56 3.65
C SER A 34 2.12 -5.82 4.78
N PHE A 35 1.09 -5.08 4.40
CA PHE A 35 0.25 -4.30 5.28
C PHE A 35 -1.12 -4.96 5.35
N SER A 36 -1.72 -5.03 6.55
CA SER A 36 -3.08 -5.51 6.78
C SER A 36 -4.03 -4.35 7.01
N GLY A 37 -4.02 -3.36 6.11
CA GLY A 37 -4.87 -2.19 6.26
C GLY A 37 -6.36 -2.53 6.13
N ASN A 38 -7.21 -1.77 6.82
CA ASN A 38 -8.66 -1.99 6.82
C ASN A 38 -9.33 -1.55 5.50
N ARG A 39 -8.60 -0.82 4.64
CA ARG A 39 -8.99 -0.47 3.29
C ARG A 39 -8.05 -1.15 2.32
N GLN A 40 -8.16 -2.48 2.23
CA GLN A 40 -7.66 -3.17 1.05
C GLN A 40 -8.26 -2.45 -0.16
N LEU A 41 -7.41 -1.86 -1.01
CA LEU A 41 -7.85 -1.31 -2.29
C LEU A 41 -8.71 -2.40 -2.93
N THR A 42 -10.02 -2.18 -3.03
CA THR A 42 -10.77 -2.79 -4.11
C THR A 42 -9.96 -2.44 -5.33
N PHE A 43 -9.52 -3.44 -6.08
CA PHE A 43 -8.92 -3.20 -7.39
C PHE A 43 -10.01 -2.46 -8.17
N ASP A 44 -10.01 -1.12 -8.08
CA ASP A 44 -11.01 -0.30 -8.71
C ASP A 44 -10.65 -0.36 -10.19
N SER A 45 -11.27 -1.33 -10.86
CA SER A 45 -11.26 -1.55 -12.31
C SER A 45 -11.74 -0.32 -13.10
N ASN A 46 -12.01 0.80 -12.44
CA ASN A 46 -12.55 2.03 -12.98
C ASN A 46 -11.51 3.15 -13.11
N PHE A 47 -10.22 2.81 -13.28
CA PHE A 47 -9.17 3.77 -13.64
C PHE A 47 -9.33 4.36 -15.07
N THR A 48 -10.48 4.19 -15.74
CA THR A 48 -10.76 4.88 -17.00
C THR A 48 -12.19 5.41 -17.04
N LYS A 49 -12.31 6.74 -16.90
CA LYS A 49 -12.90 7.66 -17.89
C LYS A 49 -13.51 8.88 -17.20
N THR A 50 -12.79 9.98 -17.38
CA THR A 50 -13.15 11.36 -17.12
C THR A 50 -14.54 11.67 -17.68
N LYS A 51 -15.38 12.32 -16.85
CA LYS A 51 -16.63 12.98 -17.23
C LYS A 51 -16.39 13.93 -18.42
N LYS A 52 -17.13 13.77 -19.51
CA LYS A 52 -17.42 14.89 -20.43
C LYS A 52 -18.87 15.33 -20.21
N LYS A 53 -19.04 16.65 -20.11
CA LYS A 53 -20.33 17.35 -20.08
C LYS A 53 -21.17 17.01 -21.30
#